data_AF-A0A9E7R483-F1
#
_entry.id   AF-A0A9E7R483-F1
#
_cell.length_a   1.000
_cell.length_b   1.000
_cell.length_c   1.000
_cell.angle_alpha   90.00
_cell.angle_beta   90.00
_cell.angle_gamma   90.00
#
_symmetry.space_group_name_H-M   'P 1'
#
loop_
_entity.id
_entity.type
_entity.pdbx_description
1 polymer ?
#
loop_
_entity_poly.entity_id
_entity_poly.type
_entity_poly.pdbx_seq_one_letter_code
_entity_poly.pdbx_strand_id
1 'polypeptide(L)' 'MYYYECTECGTRYLSTVAQGVCSKCDGVVLNIAVRRE' A
#
# COMPACT_ATOMS: atom_id res chain seq x y z
N MET A 1 -8.79 -7.09 4.69
CA MET A 1 -7.32 -6.99 4.52
C MET A 1 -7.06 -6.19 3.27
N TYR A 2 -6.29 -5.12 3.38
CA TYR A 2 -5.97 -4.20 2.30
C TYR A 2 -4.55 -4.43 1.85
N TYR A 3 -4.37 -4.58 0.54
CA TYR A 3 -3.06 -4.63 -0.10
C TYR A 3 -2.67 -3.24 -0.55
N TYR A 4 -1.49 -2.78 -0.16
CA TYR A 4 -0.94 -1.49 -0.55
C TYR A 4 0.42 -1.67 -1.23
N GLU A 5 0.71 -0.79 -2.18
CA GLU A 5 2.01 -0.68 -2.83
C GLU A 5 2.49 0.77 -2.80
N CYS A 6 3.74 0.99 -2.42
CA CYS A 6 4.37 2.31 -2.51
C CYS A 6 4.75 2.62 -3.95
N THR A 7 4.32 3.77 -4.45
CA THR A 7 4.60 4.21 -5.83
C THR A 7 6.06 4.59 -6.03
N GLU A 8 6.75 4.99 -4.97
CA GLU A 8 8.14 5.47 -5.05
C GLU A 8 9.15 4.32 -5.02
N CYS A 9 9.02 3.40 -4.07
CA CYS A 9 10.01 2.33 -3.85
C CYS A 9 9.49 0.92 -4.15
N GLY A 10 8.22 0.77 -4.55
CA GLY A 10 7.61 -0.52 -4.86
C GLY A 10 7.38 -1.44 -3.66
N THR A 11 7.56 -0.95 -2.43
CA THR A 11 7.34 -1.78 -1.23
C THR A 11 5.86 -2.13 -1.09
N ARG A 12 5.58 -3.41 -0.84
CA ARG A 12 4.23 -3.94 -0.66
C ARG A 12 3.92 -4.18 0.79
N TYR A 13 2.71 -3.80 1.18
CA TYR A 13 2.22 -3.93 2.55
C TYR A 13 0.87 -4.63 2.56
N LEU A 14 0.70 -5.51 3.53
CA LEU A 14 -0.60 -6.06 3.89
C LEU A 14 -1.00 -5.43 5.22
N SER A 15 -2.07 -4.65 5.22
CA SER A 15 -2.56 -4.02 6.45
C SER A 15 -4.07 -4.13 6.57
N THR A 16 -4.57 -4.11 7.79
CA THR A 16 -6.01 -4.06 8.09
C THR A 16 -6.53 -2.63 8.17
N VAL A 17 -5.63 -1.65 8.22
CA VAL A 17 -5.91 -0.21 8.27
C VAL A 17 -5.35 0.49 7.04
N ALA A 18 -5.96 1.61 6.66
CA ALA A 18 -5.45 2.42 5.56
C ALA A 18 -4.16 3.13 5.96
N GLN A 19 -3.05 2.72 5.34
CA GLN A 19 -1.82 3.50 5.36
C GLN A 19 -1.83 4.43 4.15
N GLY A 20 -1.55 5.71 4.38
CA GLY A 20 -1.37 6.72 3.34
C GLY A 20 0.10 6.99 2.98
N VAL A 21 1.03 6.58 3.85
CA VAL A 21 2.47 6.83 3.71
C VAL A 21 3.27 5.53 3.89
N CYS A 22 4.30 5.36 3.07
CA CYS A 22 5.25 4.25 3.07
C CYS A 22 6.25 4.38 4.23
N SER A 23 6.33 3.39 5.12
CA SER A 23 7.24 3.43 6.27
C SER A 23 8.74 3.33 5.92
N LYS A 24 9.07 3.03 4.65
CA LYS A 24 10.46 2.83 4.21
C LYS A 24 11.10 4.09 3.62
N CYS A 25 10.32 4.89 2.90
CA CYS A 25 10.83 6.02 2.14
C CYS A 25 9.92 7.25 2.21
N ASP A 26 8.94 7.24 3.12
CA ASP A 26 7.92 8.29 3.29
C ASP A 26 7.13 8.63 2.01
N GLY A 27 7.17 7.74 1.02
CA GLY A 27 6.47 7.88 -0.26
C GLY A 27 4.97 7.57 -0.14
N VAL A 28 4.20 7.91 -1.17
CA VAL A 28 2.77 7.63 -1.21
C VAL A 28 2.54 6.12 -1.39
N VAL A 29 1.56 5.58 -0.67
CA VAL A 29 1.07 4.20 -0.87
C VAL A 29 -0.34 4.20 -1.46
N LEU A 30 -0.55 3.33 -2.44
CA LEU A 30 -1.84 3.14 -3.10
C LEU A 30 -2.41 1.77 -2.78
N ASN A 31 -3.73 1.70 -2.61
CA ASN A 31 -4.41 0.42 -2.44
C ASN A 31 -4.42 -0.33 -3.78
N ILE A 32 -3.83 -1.51 -3.81
CA ILE A 32 -3.76 -2.40 -4.97
C ILE A 32 -4.64 -3.65 -4.78
N ALA A 33 -5.50 -3.68 -3.78
CA ALA A 33 -6.42 -4.79 -3.59
C ALA A 33 -7.47 -4.76 -4.72
N VAL A 34 -7.20 -5.52 -5.78
CA VAL A 34 -8.18 -5.76 -6.84
C VAL A 34 -9.37 -6.45 -6.20
N ARG A 35 -10.56 -5.83 -6.25
CA ARG A 35 -11.80 -6.55 -5.92
C ARG A 35 -11.89 -7.70 -6.92
N ARG A 36 -11.82 -8.94 -6.43
CA ARG A 36 -12.15 -10.12 -7.23
C ARG A 36 -13.67 -10.08 -7.43
N GLU A 37 -14.08 -9.68 -8.62
CA GLU A 37 -15.46 -9.75 -9.13
C GLU A 37 -15.93 -11.20 -9.26
#